data_AF-A0A822E3K0-F1
#
_entry.id   AF-A0A822E3K0-F1
#
_cell.length_a   1.000
_cell.length_b   1.000
_cell.length_c   1.000
_cell.angle_alpha   90.00
_cell.angle_beta   90.00
_cell.angle_gamma   90.00
#
_symmetry.space_group_name_H-M   'P 1'
#
loop_
_entity.id
_entity.type
_entity.pdbx_description
1 polymer ?
#
loop_
_entity_poly.entity_id
_entity_poly.type
_entity_poly.pdbx_seq_one_letter_code
_entity_poly.pdbx_strand_id
1 'polypeptide(L)'
;MDVDPPTPIKSPSGFEKNYCSKFNALSTKSKTESQSIEFDDEEYYSEREAIVYISDLPVDIDDDLQLHRLIQTRLEKTFRIIPTSIQCYSKLGAGFIRVRNNQIKNRLIQDIKRLVLDRSENPSLISFNDSIEFISYIVIDKTNENKDIDLPKPNDILKRWVQIYNVEEPYSCD
;
A
#
# COMPACT_ATOMS: atom_id res chain seq x y z
N MET A 1 -45.84 36.20 28.21
CA MET A 1 -45.81 34.98 27.40
C MET A 1 -44.78 34.09 28.06
N ASP A 2 -45.27 33.35 29.05
CA ASP A 2 -44.48 32.45 29.89
C ASP A 2 -44.29 31.13 29.15
N VAL A 3 -43.04 30.68 29.05
CA VAL A 3 -42.65 29.45 28.39
C VAL A 3 -42.31 28.43 29.48
N ASP A 4 -43.17 27.42 29.63
CA ASP A 4 -42.96 26.32 30.57
C ASP A 4 -41.75 25.45 30.16
N PRO A 5 -40.92 25.02 31.12
CA PRO A 5 -39.79 24.14 30.85
C PRO A 5 -40.21 22.66 30.74
N PRO A 6 -39.62 21.86 29.84
CA PRO A 6 -39.91 20.43 29.74
C PRO A 6 -39.29 19.63 30.90
N THR A 7 -40.13 18.77 31.50
CA THR A 7 -39.87 17.84 32.61
C THR A 7 -39.16 16.55 32.12
N PRO A 8 -38.39 15.82 32.96
CA PRO A 8 -37.51 14.74 32.52
C PRO A 8 -38.20 13.38 32.42
N ILE A 9 -37.79 12.56 31.44
CA ILE A 9 -38.28 11.19 31.23
C ILE A 9 -37.29 10.19 31.87
N LYS A 10 -37.78 9.38 32.81
CA LYS A 10 -37.13 8.17 33.34
C LYS A 10 -37.53 6.94 32.51
N SER A 11 -36.57 6.03 32.35
CA SER A 11 -36.61 4.73 31.65
C SER A 11 -37.61 3.72 32.26
N PRO A 12 -37.87 2.57 31.58
CA PRO A 12 -37.41 1.32 32.21
C PRO A 12 -37.00 0.17 31.26
N SER A 13 -36.07 -0.62 31.81
CA SER A 13 -36.00 -2.10 31.83
C SER A 13 -35.82 -2.94 30.56
N GLY A 14 -34.77 -3.76 30.61
CA GLY A 14 -34.88 -5.20 30.33
C GLY A 14 -34.15 -5.69 29.09
N PHE A 15 -33.00 -6.34 29.26
CA PHE A 15 -32.71 -7.71 28.79
C PHE A 15 -31.26 -8.07 29.14
N GLU A 16 -31.07 -8.63 30.33
CA GLU A 16 -29.97 -9.54 30.61
C GLU A 16 -30.23 -10.86 29.87
N LYS A 17 -29.29 -11.35 29.07
CA LYS A 17 -29.07 -12.80 28.89
C LYS A 17 -27.58 -13.11 28.75
N ASN A 18 -27.07 -13.67 29.82
CA ASN A 18 -25.81 -14.38 29.96
C ASN A 18 -25.67 -15.48 28.89
N TYR A 19 -24.51 -15.61 28.25
CA TYR A 19 -24.06 -16.86 27.66
C TYR A 19 -22.77 -17.31 28.35
N CYS A 20 -22.91 -18.34 29.18
CA CYS A 20 -21.84 -19.18 29.68
C CYS A 20 -22.24 -20.64 29.39
N SER A 21 -21.44 -21.35 28.60
CA SER A 21 -21.51 -22.80 28.48
C SER A 21 -20.11 -23.34 28.14
N LYS A 22 -19.34 -23.63 29.19
CA LYS A 22 -18.26 -24.63 29.17
C LYS A 22 -18.85 -25.98 29.57
N PHE A 23 -18.07 -27.05 29.31
CA PHE A 23 -18.21 -28.48 29.65
C PHE A 23 -18.77 -29.34 28.51
N ASN A 24 -18.24 -30.54 28.19
CA ASN A 24 -17.00 -31.25 28.51
C ASN A 24 -16.96 -32.53 27.63
N ALA A 25 -15.77 -33.14 27.51
CA ALA A 25 -15.51 -34.58 27.67
C ALA A 25 -14.67 -35.22 26.54
N LEU A 26 -13.51 -35.72 26.97
CA LEU A 26 -12.64 -36.65 26.24
C LEU A 26 -13.28 -38.05 26.14
N SER A 27 -12.84 -38.75 25.08
CA SER A 27 -12.49 -40.18 25.01
C SER A 27 -13.39 -41.04 24.11
N THR A 28 -12.85 -41.48 22.98
CA THR A 28 -12.56 -42.91 22.72
C THR A 28 -11.71 -43.07 21.45
N LYS A 29 -10.92 -44.14 21.41
CA LYS A 29 -9.76 -44.39 20.54
C LYS A 29 -10.11 -45.10 19.21
N SER A 30 -9.29 -44.77 18.19
CA SER A 30 -8.56 -45.63 17.23
C SER A 30 -9.23 -46.30 16.01
N LYS A 31 -8.44 -46.27 14.92
CA LYS A 31 -8.57 -46.82 13.54
C LYS A 31 -9.43 -45.92 12.64
N THR A 32 -8.93 -45.42 11.51
CA THR A 32 -8.36 -46.19 10.38
C THR A 32 -7.52 -45.28 9.45
N GLU A 33 -6.56 -45.90 8.74
CA GLU A 33 -6.02 -45.53 7.42
C GLU A 33 -5.30 -44.18 7.22
N SER A 34 -3.99 -44.28 6.97
CA SER A 34 -3.16 -43.25 6.37
C SER A 34 -3.61 -43.00 4.93
N GLN A 35 -4.55 -42.07 4.75
CA GLN A 35 -4.68 -41.36 3.48
C GLN A 35 -3.64 -40.23 3.47
N SER A 36 -2.73 -40.30 2.51
CA SER A 36 -1.93 -39.16 2.08
C SER A 36 -2.88 -38.09 1.56
N ILE A 37 -3.17 -37.12 2.42
CA ILE A 37 -3.83 -35.88 2.05
C ILE A 37 -2.80 -35.09 1.24
N GLU A 38 -2.99 -35.02 -0.07
CA GLU A 38 -2.40 -33.96 -0.88
C GLU A 38 -2.99 -32.66 -0.32
N PHE A 39 -2.17 -31.93 0.44
CA PHE A 39 -2.51 -30.58 0.86
C PHE A 39 -2.43 -29.72 -0.39
N ASP A 40 -3.57 -29.47 -1.02
CA ASP A 40 -3.73 -28.28 -1.85
C ASP A 40 -3.26 -27.10 -1.01
N ASP A 41 -2.31 -26.33 -1.53
CA ASP A 41 -1.77 -25.13 -0.91
C ASP A 41 -2.91 -24.10 -0.73
N GLU A 42 -3.68 -24.23 0.35
CA GLU A 42 -4.57 -23.17 0.80
C GLU A 42 -3.70 -21.99 1.23
N GLU A 43 -3.51 -21.08 0.28
CA GLU A 43 -2.82 -19.81 0.44
C GLU A 43 -3.40 -19.08 1.67
N TYR A 44 -2.66 -19.10 2.78
CA TYR A 44 -3.11 -18.57 4.06
C TYR A 44 -3.31 -17.05 3.97
N TYR A 45 -4.54 -16.63 3.68
CA TYR A 45 -4.90 -15.22 3.61
C TYR A 45 -4.83 -14.59 5.01
N SER A 46 -3.74 -13.90 5.28
CA SER A 46 -3.61 -13.10 6.51
C SER A 46 -4.68 -11.99 6.52
N GLU A 47 -5.47 -11.93 7.58
CA GLU A 47 -6.37 -10.80 7.90
C GLU A 47 -5.63 -9.51 8.28
N ARG A 48 -4.29 -9.52 8.24
CA ARG A 48 -3.47 -8.36 8.57
C ARG A 48 -3.52 -7.34 7.45
N GLU A 49 -3.42 -6.08 7.85
CA GLU A 49 -3.27 -4.96 6.94
C GLU A 49 -2.06 -5.20 6.00
N ALA A 50 -2.26 -4.94 4.72
CA ALA A 50 -1.28 -5.17 3.67
C ALA A 50 -0.97 -3.86 2.93
N ILE A 51 0.23 -3.78 2.37
CA ILE A 51 0.71 -2.60 1.61
C ILE A 51 0.81 -2.97 0.13
N VAL A 52 0.35 -2.06 -0.71
CA VAL A 52 0.50 -2.08 -2.18
C VAL A 52 1.24 -0.83 -2.60
N TYR A 53 2.26 -0.97 -3.44
CA TYR A 53 2.98 0.18 -3.98
C TYR A 53 2.32 0.67 -5.27
N ILE A 54 2.38 1.98 -5.48
CA ILE A 54 1.91 2.62 -6.70
C ILE A 54 3.14 3.13 -7.47
N SER A 55 3.23 2.83 -8.76
CA SER A 55 4.16 3.48 -9.67
C SER A 55 3.42 4.27 -10.75
N ASP A 56 4.18 5.05 -11.52
CA ASP A 56 3.70 5.80 -12.67
C ASP A 56 2.68 6.89 -12.30
N LEU A 57 2.82 7.47 -11.09
CA LEU A 57 2.00 8.63 -10.73
C LEU A 57 2.29 9.80 -11.70
N PRO A 58 1.24 10.50 -12.18
CA PRO A 58 1.41 11.62 -13.09
C PRO A 58 2.14 12.77 -12.39
N VAL A 59 3.32 13.12 -12.90
CA VAL A 59 4.21 14.15 -12.34
C VAL A 59 3.75 15.58 -12.64
N ASP A 60 2.84 15.75 -13.60
CA ASP A 60 2.19 17.01 -13.92
C ASP A 60 1.20 17.46 -12.83
N ILE A 61 0.76 16.53 -11.98
CA ILE A 61 -0.05 16.81 -10.79
C ILE A 61 0.86 16.96 -9.57
N ASP A 62 1.42 18.15 -9.36
CA ASP A 62 2.27 18.49 -8.19
C ASP A 62 1.45 18.74 -6.90
N ASP A 63 0.38 17.95 -6.69
CA ASP A 63 -0.44 17.97 -5.47
C ASP A 63 -0.77 16.53 -5.03
N ASP A 64 -0.07 16.09 -3.98
CA ASP A 64 -0.25 14.76 -3.39
C ASP A 64 -1.67 14.54 -2.85
N LEU A 65 -2.34 15.59 -2.36
CA LEU A 65 -3.71 15.50 -1.84
C LEU A 65 -4.71 15.34 -2.99
N GLN A 66 -4.47 16.02 -4.11
CA GLN A 66 -5.28 15.85 -5.32
C GLN A 66 -5.15 14.41 -5.85
N LEU A 67 -3.93 13.89 -5.96
CA LEU A 67 -3.68 12.50 -6.38
C LEU A 67 -4.33 11.48 -5.44
N HIS A 68 -4.16 11.67 -4.13
CA HIS A 68 -4.80 10.83 -3.11
C HIS A 68 -6.30 10.73 -3.35
N ARG A 69 -6.99 11.88 -3.45
CA ARG A 69 -8.45 11.93 -3.62
C ARG A 69 -8.90 11.27 -4.92
N LEU A 70 -8.14 11.47 -6.00
CA LEU A 70 -8.43 10.90 -7.30
C LEU A 70 -8.33 9.37 -7.28
N ILE A 71 -7.22 8.84 -6.75
CA ILE A 71 -6.99 7.40 -6.61
C ILE A 71 -8.06 6.78 -5.71
N GLN A 72 -8.32 7.38 -4.55
CA GLN A 72 -9.35 6.89 -3.62
C GLN A 72 -10.72 6.82 -4.30
N THR A 73 -11.14 7.90 -4.94
CA THR A 73 -12.44 7.98 -5.61
C THR A 73 -12.59 6.90 -6.67
N ARG A 74 -11.53 6.63 -7.43
CA ARG A 74 -11.52 5.60 -8.48
C ARG A 74 -11.57 4.19 -7.92
N LEU A 75 -10.81 3.91 -6.86
CA LEU A 75 -10.83 2.60 -6.20
C LEU A 75 -12.21 2.28 -5.60
N GLU A 76 -12.83 3.26 -4.95
CA GLU A 76 -14.14 3.10 -4.34
C GLU A 76 -15.24 2.95 -5.39
N LYS A 77 -15.28 3.83 -6.40
CA LYS A 77 -16.36 3.83 -7.40
C LYS A 77 -16.26 2.70 -8.41
N THR A 78 -15.05 2.39 -8.88
CA THR A 78 -14.85 1.43 -9.97
C THR A 78 -14.68 0.01 -9.44
N PHE A 79 -13.96 -0.17 -8.33
CA PHE A 79 -13.58 -1.51 -7.85
C PHE A 79 -14.23 -1.90 -6.51
N ARG A 80 -14.93 -0.96 -5.87
CA ARG A 80 -15.51 -1.11 -4.52
C ARG A 80 -14.44 -1.48 -3.48
N ILE A 81 -13.23 -0.94 -3.66
CA ILE A 81 -12.12 -1.12 -2.73
C ILE A 81 -12.03 0.15 -1.88
N ILE A 82 -12.11 -0.02 -0.56
CA ILE A 82 -11.94 1.07 0.41
C ILE A 82 -10.53 0.92 1.01
N PRO A 83 -9.57 1.78 0.62
CA PRO A 83 -8.23 1.76 1.20
C PRO A 83 -8.27 2.23 2.65
N THR A 84 -7.40 1.68 3.49
CA THR A 84 -7.22 2.18 4.87
C THR A 84 -6.49 3.53 4.85
N SER A 85 -5.49 3.67 3.99
CA SER A 85 -4.81 4.94 3.73
C SER A 85 -4.12 4.93 2.37
N ILE A 86 -3.92 6.12 1.81
CA ILE A 86 -3.15 6.34 0.58
C ILE A 86 -2.13 7.44 0.86
N GLN A 87 -0.89 7.22 0.46
CA GLN A 87 0.15 8.24 0.45
C GLN A 87 0.71 8.34 -0.96
N CYS A 88 0.74 9.56 -1.49
CA CYS A 88 1.30 9.87 -2.80
C CYS A 88 2.59 10.68 -2.63
N TYR A 89 3.50 10.50 -3.58
CA TYR A 89 4.71 11.28 -3.76
C TYR A 89 4.78 11.66 -5.25
N SER A 90 3.97 12.64 -5.66
CA SER A 90 3.85 13.16 -7.04
C SER A 90 5.21 13.37 -7.70
N LYS A 91 6.12 14.09 -7.02
CA LYS A 91 7.48 14.39 -7.50
C LYS A 91 8.36 13.16 -7.77
N LEU A 92 8.03 12.04 -7.14
CA LEU A 92 8.76 10.78 -7.30
C LEU A 92 8.03 9.80 -8.24
N GLY A 93 6.84 10.16 -8.74
CA GLY A 93 6.04 9.26 -9.57
C GLY A 93 5.55 8.01 -8.81
N ALA A 94 5.49 8.04 -7.49
CA ALA A 94 5.31 6.85 -6.66
C ALA A 94 4.44 7.07 -5.42
N GLY A 95 3.91 5.99 -4.86
CA GLY A 95 3.08 6.03 -3.66
C GLY A 95 2.85 4.67 -3.03
N PHE A 96 2.01 4.61 -2.01
CA PHE A 96 1.53 3.36 -1.46
C PHE A 96 0.07 3.45 -0.99
N ILE A 97 -0.56 2.28 -0.93
CA ILE A 97 -1.93 2.07 -0.43
C ILE A 97 -1.86 1.04 0.68
N ARG A 98 -2.47 1.35 1.82
CA ARG A 98 -2.76 0.36 2.85
C ARG A 98 -4.16 -0.20 2.64
N VAL A 99 -4.28 -1.52 2.67
CA VAL A 99 -5.54 -2.24 2.50
C VAL A 99 -5.74 -3.22 3.62
N ARG A 100 -7.00 -3.56 3.92
CA ARG A 100 -7.37 -4.34 5.10
C ARG A 100 -6.73 -5.73 5.15
N ASN A 101 -6.54 -6.39 4.02
CA ASN A 101 -6.06 -7.76 3.97
C ASN A 101 -5.30 -8.08 2.66
N ASN A 102 -4.63 -9.23 2.63
CA ASN A 102 -3.88 -9.69 1.46
C ASN A 102 -4.76 -10.01 0.25
N GLN A 103 -6.04 -10.34 0.43
CA GLN A 103 -6.95 -10.59 -0.69
C GLN A 103 -7.15 -9.32 -1.53
N ILE A 104 -7.35 -8.16 -0.89
CA ILE A 104 -7.47 -6.88 -1.60
C ILE A 104 -6.14 -6.52 -2.27
N LYS A 105 -5.01 -6.76 -1.58
CA LYS A 105 -3.67 -6.55 -2.16
C LYS A 105 -3.47 -7.38 -3.42
N ASN A 106 -3.75 -8.68 -3.38
CA ASN A 106 -3.62 -9.57 -4.53
C ASN A 106 -4.56 -9.14 -5.66
N ARG A 107 -5.79 -8.73 -5.35
CA ARG A 107 -6.71 -8.18 -6.35
C ARG A 107 -6.17 -6.91 -7.03
N LEU A 108 -5.53 -6.02 -6.28
CA LEU A 108 -4.91 -4.81 -6.85
C LEU A 108 -3.72 -5.16 -7.76
N ILE A 109 -2.83 -6.05 -7.31
CA ILE A 109 -1.57 -6.37 -8.00
C ILE A 109 -1.75 -7.36 -9.15
N GLN A 110 -2.64 -8.35 -9.02
CA GLN A 110 -2.78 -9.44 -9.97
C GLN A 110 -3.98 -9.28 -10.90
N ASP A 111 -5.12 -8.79 -10.40
CA ASP A 111 -6.34 -8.68 -11.22
C ASP A 111 -6.46 -7.31 -11.88
N ILE A 112 -6.36 -6.25 -11.08
CA ILE A 112 -6.54 -4.88 -11.57
C ILE A 112 -5.28 -4.42 -12.30
N LYS A 113 -4.10 -4.59 -11.70
CA LYS A 113 -2.75 -4.22 -12.19
C LYS A 113 -2.52 -2.74 -12.45
N ARG A 114 -3.44 -2.09 -13.16
CA ARG A 114 -3.36 -0.69 -13.58
C ARG A 114 -4.69 0.02 -13.35
N LEU A 115 -4.59 1.30 -13.03
CA LEU A 115 -5.73 2.20 -12.86
C LEU A 115 -5.60 3.41 -13.77
N VAL A 116 -6.67 3.68 -14.52
CA VAL A 116 -6.82 4.89 -15.32
C VAL A 116 -7.35 6.03 -14.44
N LEU A 117 -6.56 7.09 -14.27
CA LEU A 117 -6.87 8.22 -13.37
C LEU A 117 -7.82 9.26 -13.99
N ASP A 118 -7.66 9.56 -15.28
CA ASP A 118 -8.49 10.49 -16.05
C ASP A 118 -9.00 9.84 -17.35
N ARG A 119 -9.97 10.48 -18.01
CA ARG A 119 -10.52 9.98 -19.29
C ARG A 119 -10.22 10.95 -20.44
N SER A 120 -9.10 11.67 -20.36
CA SER A 120 -8.66 12.58 -21.41
C SER A 120 -8.17 11.80 -22.64
N GLU A 121 -7.83 12.51 -23.71
CA GLU A 121 -7.24 11.90 -24.91
C GLU A 121 -5.92 11.16 -24.62
N ASN A 122 -5.19 11.56 -23.57
CA ASN A 122 -3.96 10.90 -23.11
C ASN A 122 -4.13 10.47 -21.64
N PRO A 123 -4.77 9.32 -21.38
CA PRO A 123 -5.11 8.91 -20.04
C PRO A 123 -3.86 8.57 -19.22
N SER A 124 -3.77 9.15 -18.03
CA SER A 124 -2.78 8.81 -17.02
C SER A 124 -3.10 7.45 -16.41
N LEU A 125 -2.13 6.54 -16.46
CA LEU A 125 -2.21 5.17 -15.96
C LEU A 125 -1.22 5.01 -14.81
N ILE A 126 -1.70 4.52 -13.68
CA ILE A 126 -0.85 4.10 -12.56
C ILE A 126 -0.81 2.59 -12.47
N SER A 127 0.27 2.03 -11.93
CA SER A 127 0.43 0.59 -11.74
C SER A 127 0.47 0.22 -10.25
N PHE A 128 -0.02 -0.98 -9.93
CA PHE A 128 0.02 -1.56 -8.58
C PHE A 128 1.06 -2.67 -8.50
N ASN A 129 2.01 -2.52 -7.57
CA ASN A 129 3.14 -3.42 -7.44
C ASN A 129 3.28 -3.96 -6.00
N ASP A 130 3.91 -5.13 -5.88
CA ASP A 130 4.22 -5.74 -4.58
C ASP A 130 5.48 -5.13 -3.93
N SER A 131 6.38 -4.60 -4.77
CA SER A 131 7.57 -3.88 -4.38
C SER A 131 7.78 -2.69 -5.33
N ILE A 132 8.58 -1.71 -4.90
CA ILE A 132 9.05 -0.64 -5.77
C ILE A 132 10.58 -0.59 -5.69
N GLU A 133 11.22 -0.58 -6.85
CA GLU A 133 12.67 -0.37 -6.97
C GLU A 133 12.91 1.07 -7.43
N PHE A 134 13.52 1.88 -6.57
CA PHE A 134 13.97 3.20 -6.95
C PHE A 134 15.38 3.09 -7.51
N ILE A 135 15.53 3.29 -8.81
CA ILE A 135 16.84 3.44 -9.43
C ILE A 135 17.19 4.93 -9.36
N SER A 136 18.06 5.31 -8.42
CA SER A 136 18.60 6.66 -8.34
C SER A 136 19.88 6.77 -9.15
N TYR A 137 19.98 7.81 -9.98
CA TYR A 137 21.19 8.14 -10.73
C TYR A 137 21.73 9.48 -10.25
N ILE A 138 23.05 9.59 -10.14
CA ILE A 138 23.72 10.85 -9.88
C ILE A 138 24.17 11.41 -11.23
N VAL A 139 23.56 12.51 -11.66
CA VAL A 139 23.95 13.21 -12.89
C VAL A 139 25.01 14.23 -12.53
N ILE A 140 26.21 14.06 -13.08
CA ILE A 140 27.32 14.98 -12.88
C ILE A 140 27.55 15.73 -14.19
N ASP A 141 27.24 17.03 -14.19
CA ASP A 141 27.51 17.90 -15.32
C ASP A 141 29.01 18.22 -15.39
N LYS A 142 29.72 17.52 -16.29
CA LYS A 142 31.16 17.70 -16.53
C LYS A 142 31.49 19.01 -17.26
N THR A 143 30.50 19.80 -17.68
CA THR A 143 30.77 21.04 -18.43
C THR A 143 31.07 22.25 -17.55
N ASN A 144 30.83 22.15 -16.23
CA ASN A 144 30.98 23.25 -15.26
C ASN A 144 31.91 22.91 -14.08
N GLU A 145 33.00 22.18 -14.32
CA GLU A 145 33.94 21.70 -13.27
C GLU A 145 34.59 22.80 -12.40
N ASN A 146 34.42 24.09 -12.73
CA ASN A 146 35.20 25.18 -12.14
C ASN A 146 34.42 26.23 -11.32
N LYS A 147 33.12 26.04 -11.01
CA LYS A 147 32.34 27.08 -10.30
C LYS A 147 31.69 26.71 -8.97
N ASP A 148 31.44 25.43 -8.69
CA ASP A 148 30.82 25.03 -7.43
C ASP A 148 31.81 24.30 -6.52
N ILE A 149 32.43 25.07 -5.61
CA ILE A 149 33.41 24.61 -4.62
C ILE A 149 32.80 23.59 -3.63
N ASP A 150 31.47 23.59 -3.48
CA ASP A 150 30.76 22.80 -2.48
C ASP A 150 30.15 21.49 -3.02
N LEU A 151 30.23 21.22 -4.33
CA LEU A 151 29.75 19.96 -4.88
C LEU A 151 30.83 18.87 -4.77
N PRO A 152 30.48 17.66 -4.32
CA PRO A 152 31.41 16.54 -4.29
C PRO A 152 31.89 16.26 -5.72
N LYS A 153 33.20 16.10 -5.88
CA LYS A 153 33.78 15.85 -7.21
C LYS A 153 33.27 14.50 -7.72
N PRO A 154 33.25 14.28 -9.05
CA PRO A 154 32.86 13.01 -9.64
C PRO A 154 33.51 11.79 -8.96
N ASN A 155 34.82 11.87 -8.68
CA ASN A 155 35.55 10.79 -8.02
C ASN A 155 35.08 10.51 -6.57
N ASP A 156 34.65 11.55 -5.84
CA ASP A 156 34.14 11.39 -4.47
C ASP A 156 32.78 10.70 -4.48
N ILE A 157 31.94 11.02 -5.46
CA ILE A 157 30.65 10.38 -5.70
C ILE A 157 30.85 8.90 -6.05
N LEU A 158 31.74 8.59 -6.99
CA LEU A 158 32.03 7.22 -7.43
C LEU A 158 32.58 6.38 -6.27
N LYS A 159 33.53 6.93 -5.51
CA LYS A 159 34.10 6.26 -4.33
C LYS A 159 33.03 5.94 -3.29
N ARG A 160 32.12 6.89 -3.03
CA ARG A 160 31.04 6.70 -2.06
C ARG A 160 30.01 5.68 -2.55
N TRP A 161 29.73 5.65 -3.85
CA TRP A 161 28.86 4.63 -4.47
C TRP A 161 29.43 3.22 -4.29
N VAL A 162 30.68 3.01 -4.68
CA VAL A 162 31.41 1.74 -4.49
C VAL A 162 31.38 1.29 -3.03
N GLN A 163 31.61 2.21 -2.09
CA GLN A 163 31.58 1.91 -0.65
C GLN A 163 30.19 1.50 -0.14
N ILE A 164 29.12 2.15 -0.60
CA ILE A 164 27.75 1.87 -0.15
C ILE A 164 27.26 0.53 -0.70
N TYR A 165 27.52 0.27 -1.98
CA TYR A 165 26.94 -0.88 -2.71
C TYR A 165 27.88 -2.08 -2.83
N ASN A 166 29.12 -1.97 -2.34
CA ASN A 166 30.13 -3.03 -2.37
C ASN A 166 30.32 -3.63 -3.79
N VAL A 167 30.42 -2.76 -4.78
CA VAL A 167 30.64 -3.11 -6.20
C VAL A 167 32.05 -2.71 -6.62
N GLU A 168 32.68 -3.45 -7.54
CA GLU A 168 34.04 -3.13 -8.01
C GLU A 168 34.08 -1.82 -8.84
N GLU A 169 33.08 -1.62 -9.70
CA GLU A 169 32.92 -0.40 -10.51
C GLU A 169 31.44 0.00 -10.64
N PRO A 170 31.14 1.31 -10.77
CA PRO A 170 29.78 1.80 -11.02
C PRO A 170 29.34 1.50 -12.47
N TYR A 171 28.06 1.20 -12.65
CA TYR A 171 27.48 0.98 -13.98
C TYR A 171 27.56 2.25 -14.84
N SER A 172 28.11 2.15 -16.05
CA SER A 172 28.07 3.20 -17.06
C SER A 172 26.89 3.00 -18.00
N CYS A 173 26.22 4.10 -18.34
CA CYS A 173 25.34 4.15 -19.50
C CYS A 173 26.14 4.82 -20.61
N ASP A 174 26.57 4.04 -21.62
CA ASP A 174 27.19 4.56 -22.84
C ASP A 174 26.13 5.03 -23.86
#